data_AF-A0A9C9PNT3-F1
#
_entry.id   AF-A0A9C9PNT3-F1
#
_cell.length_a   1.000
_cell.length_b   1.000
_cell.length_c   1.000
_cell.angle_alpha   90.00
_cell.angle_beta   90.00
_cell.angle_gamma   90.00
#
_symmetry.space_group_name_H-M   'P 1'
#
loop_
_entity.id
_entity.type
_entity.pdbx_description
1 polymer ?
#
loop_
_entity_poly.entity_id
_entity_poly.type
_entity_poly.pdbx_seq_one_letter_code
_entity_poly.pdbx_strand_id
1 'polypeptide(L)'
;MNITKRKPFSPGEILVEEFLEPLNLTHAQLADRIKIPHSLMNDIINNRHEINSDIAIRLGKVFGTSAEVWLNLQMKWNLWNDLYESKNSFEYESIKRFEFKPEKLVLSPSF
;
A
#
# COMPACT_ATOMS: atom_id res chain seq x y z
N MET A 1 6.58 8.94 -6.91
CA MET A 1 6.49 7.49 -7.22
C MET A 1 5.93 7.37 -8.63
N ASN A 2 6.57 6.63 -9.53
CA ASN A 2 6.02 6.42 -10.87
C ASN A 2 5.17 5.15 -10.85
N ILE A 3 3.85 5.29 -11.01
CA ILE A 3 2.94 4.13 -11.12
C ILE A 3 3.01 3.63 -12.56
N THR A 4 3.42 2.37 -12.73
CA THR A 4 3.53 1.76 -14.06
C THR A 4 2.15 1.29 -14.53
N LYS A 5 1.99 1.08 -15.85
CA LYS A 5 0.74 0.53 -16.41
C LYS A 5 0.52 -0.94 -16.02
N ARG A 6 1.60 -1.68 -15.71
CA ARG A 6 1.52 -3.09 -15.33
C ARG A 6 0.89 -3.21 -13.94
N LYS A 7 -0.12 -4.08 -13.82
CA LYS A 7 -0.73 -4.42 -12.54
C LYS A 7 0.34 -4.90 -11.54
N PRO A 8 0.53 -4.23 -10.39
CA PRO A 8 1.42 -4.73 -9.35
C PRO A 8 0.81 -5.98 -8.73
N PHE A 9 1.65 -6.80 -8.09
CA PHE A 9 1.12 -7.81 -7.19
C PHE A 9 0.49 -7.14 -5.97
N SER A 10 -0.62 -7.70 -5.51
CA SER A 10 -1.28 -7.26 -4.30
C SER A 10 -0.47 -7.64 -3.05
N PRO A 11 -0.68 -6.95 -1.92
CA PRO A 11 -0.01 -7.31 -0.68
C PRO A 11 -0.37 -8.74 -0.23
N GLY A 12 -1.60 -9.20 -0.49
CA GLY A 12 -2.04 -10.57 -0.19
C GLY A 12 -1.27 -11.62 -1.01
N GLU A 13 -1.11 -11.40 -2.32
CA GLU A 13 -0.33 -12.29 -3.20
C GLU A 13 1.14 -12.34 -2.76
N ILE A 14 1.76 -11.19 -2.49
CA ILE A 14 3.15 -11.15 -1.99
C ILE A 14 3.28 -11.88 -0.65
N LEU A 15 2.33 -11.71 0.26
CA LEU A 15 2.35 -12.38 1.55
C LEU A 15 2.32 -13.91 1.40
N VAL A 16 1.54 -14.42 0.44
CA VAL A 16 1.43 -15.86 0.18
C VAL A 16 2.70 -16.39 -0.51
N GLU A 17 3.05 -15.83 -1.67
CA GLU A 17 4.10 -16.36 -2.56
C GLU A 17 5.50 -16.17 -1.99
N GLU A 18 5.78 -15.03 -1.34
CA GLU A 18 7.14 -14.71 -0.88
C GLU A 18 7.40 -15.09 0.59
N PHE A 19 6.35 -15.35 1.38
CA PHE A 19 6.50 -15.62 2.81
C PHE A 19 5.80 -16.89 3.27
N LEU A 20 4.50 -17.06 3.04
CA LEU A 20 3.77 -18.22 3.59
C LEU A 20 4.20 -19.54 2.93
N GLU A 21 4.23 -19.60 1.60
CA GLU A 21 4.61 -20.81 0.88
C GLU A 21 6.08 -21.21 1.16
N PRO A 22 7.07 -20.30 1.07
CA PRO A 22 8.46 -20.66 1.35
C PRO A 22 8.72 -21.08 2.80
N LEU A 23 7.95 -20.56 3.75
CA LEU A 23 8.05 -20.91 5.17
C LEU A 23 7.14 -22.07 5.59
N ASN A 24 6.36 -22.63 4.65
CA ASN A 24 5.34 -23.65 4.90
C ASN A 24 4.40 -23.27 6.07
N LEU A 25 3.95 -22.00 6.07
CA LEU A 25 3.04 -21.44 7.07
C LEU A 25 1.62 -21.33 6.51
N THR A 26 0.63 -21.72 7.32
CA THR A 26 -0.77 -21.46 7.00
C THR A 26 -1.17 -20.03 7.36
N HIS A 27 -2.28 -19.54 6.77
CA HIS A 27 -2.84 -18.24 7.10
C HIS A 27 -3.17 -18.13 8.60
N ALA A 28 -3.76 -19.18 9.17
CA ALA A 28 -4.10 -19.26 10.59
C ALA A 28 -2.85 -19.15 11.47
N GLN A 29 -1.77 -19.88 11.13
CA GLN A 29 -0.51 -19.82 11.87
C GLN A 29 0.10 -18.42 11.84
N LEU A 30 0.03 -17.71 10.70
CA LEU A 30 0.51 -16.33 10.64
C LEU A 30 -0.39 -15.41 11.49
N ALA A 31 -1.71 -15.52 11.38
CA ALA A 31 -2.66 -14.73 12.15
C ALA A 31 -2.41 -14.84 13.66
N ASP A 32 -2.18 -16.07 14.15
CA ASP A 32 -1.82 -16.34 15.54
C ASP A 32 -0.49 -15.68 15.93
N ARG A 33 0.55 -15.82 15.09
CA ARG A 33 1.88 -15.23 15.34
C ARG A 33 1.84 -13.71 15.44
N ILE A 34 1.06 -13.06 14.59
CA ILE A 34 0.94 -11.58 14.57
C ILE A 34 -0.20 -11.05 15.45
N LYS A 35 -0.93 -11.95 16.14
CA LYS A 35 -2.01 -11.64 17.09
C LYS A 35 -3.14 -10.83 16.45
N ILE A 36 -3.65 -11.30 15.31
CA ILE A 36 -4.84 -10.75 14.66
C ILE A 36 -5.91 -11.83 14.45
N PRO A 37 -7.20 -11.45 14.29
CA PRO A 37 -8.24 -12.42 13.97
C PRO A 37 -7.96 -13.16 12.66
N HIS A 38 -8.30 -14.44 12.60
CA HIS A 38 -8.12 -15.27 11.39
C HIS A 38 -8.95 -14.73 10.21
N SER A 39 -10.14 -14.20 10.50
CA SER A 39 -10.98 -13.52 9.50
C SER A 39 -10.25 -12.34 8.86
N LEU A 40 -9.58 -11.53 9.67
CA LEU A 40 -8.80 -10.38 9.18
C LEU A 40 -7.64 -10.83 8.29
N MET A 41 -6.90 -11.87 8.69
CA MET A 41 -5.85 -12.45 7.86
C MET A 41 -6.40 -12.94 6.51
N ASN A 42 -7.52 -13.66 6.54
CA ASN A 42 -8.16 -14.12 5.31
C ASN A 42 -8.63 -12.94 4.43
N ASP A 43 -9.15 -11.87 5.01
CA ASP A 43 -9.53 -10.69 4.26
C ASP A 43 -8.32 -9.97 3.65
N ILE A 44 -7.18 -9.90 4.35
CA ILE A 44 -5.93 -9.35 3.80
C ILE A 44 -5.46 -10.18 2.60
N ILE A 45 -5.41 -11.51 2.73
CA ILE A 45 -4.93 -12.40 1.67
C ILE A 45 -5.83 -12.35 0.44
N ASN A 46 -7.13 -12.16 0.63
CA ASN A 46 -8.10 -12.02 -0.46
C ASN A 46 -8.30 -10.57 -0.92
N ASN A 47 -7.44 -9.63 -0.50
CA ASN A 47 -7.52 -8.22 -0.87
C ASN A 47 -8.86 -7.53 -0.52
N ARG A 48 -9.55 -8.03 0.51
CA ARG A 48 -10.78 -7.46 1.08
C ARG A 48 -10.51 -6.53 2.27
N HIS A 49 -9.31 -6.58 2.83
CA HIS A 49 -8.86 -5.65 3.86
C HIS A 49 -7.44 -5.18 3.56
N GLU A 50 -7.19 -3.89 3.79
CA GLU A 50 -5.89 -3.28 3.53
C GLU A 50 -4.90 -3.53 4.66
N ILE A 51 -3.62 -3.60 4.31
CA ILE A 51 -2.53 -3.52 5.28
C ILE A 51 -2.37 -2.07 5.75
N ASN A 52 -2.94 -1.77 6.92
CA ASN A 52 -2.72 -0.51 7.63
C ASN A 52 -1.40 -0.52 8.43
N SER A 53 -1.08 0.59 9.10
CA SER A 53 0.16 0.74 9.86
C SER A 53 0.34 -0.26 11.00
N ASP A 54 -0.72 -0.63 11.73
CA ASP A 54 -0.63 -1.63 12.81
C ASP A 54 -0.27 -3.01 12.25
N ILE A 55 -0.95 -3.43 11.18
CA ILE A 55 -0.66 -4.71 10.49
C ILE A 55 0.76 -4.69 9.92
N ALA A 56 1.17 -3.60 9.25
CA ALA A 56 2.50 -3.45 8.67
C ALA A 56 3.62 -3.58 9.71
N ILE A 57 3.44 -2.98 10.90
CA ILE A 57 4.40 -3.12 12.01
C ILE A 57 4.50 -4.57 12.46
N ARG A 58 3.37 -5.27 12.57
CA ARG A 58 3.36 -6.68 12.99
C ARG A 58 4.02 -7.60 11.96
N LEU A 59 3.71 -7.39 10.67
CA LEU A 59 4.33 -8.14 9.57
C LEU A 59 5.83 -7.87 9.49
N GLY A 60 6.25 -6.61 9.65
CA GLY A 60 7.67 -6.25 9.73
C GLY A 60 8.40 -6.99 10.85
N LYS A 61 7.79 -7.03 12.05
CA LYS A 61 8.37 -7.75 13.20
C LYS A 61 8.47 -9.26 12.98
N VAL A 62 7.44 -9.91 12.42
CA VAL A 62 7.43 -11.38 12.27
C VAL A 62 8.35 -11.86 11.16
N PHE A 63 8.52 -11.07 10.10
CA PHE A 63 9.31 -11.45 8.92
C PHE A 63 10.69 -10.80 8.86
N GLY A 64 11.04 -9.94 9.83
CA GLY A 64 12.32 -9.23 9.83
C GLY A 64 12.44 -8.17 8.72
N THR A 65 11.30 -7.61 8.27
CA THR A 65 11.24 -6.53 7.28
C THR A 65 10.82 -5.20 7.93
N SER A 66 10.91 -4.08 7.21
CA SER A 66 10.38 -2.81 7.73
C SER A 66 8.87 -2.70 7.49
N ALA A 67 8.16 -2.01 8.37
CA ALA A 67 6.74 -1.71 8.17
C ALA A 67 6.49 -0.93 6.86
N GLU A 68 7.45 -0.09 6.46
CA GLU A 68 7.40 0.67 5.21
C GLU A 68 7.35 -0.23 3.97
N VAL A 69 7.99 -1.40 3.99
CA VAL A 69 7.91 -2.36 2.87
C VAL A 69 6.45 -2.74 2.61
N TRP A 70 5.71 -3.07 3.66
CA TRP A 70 4.31 -3.46 3.57
C TRP A 70 3.39 -2.31 3.16
N LEU A 71 3.59 -1.13 3.75
CA LEU A 71 2.81 0.06 3.39
C LEU A 71 3.07 0.49 1.94
N ASN A 72 4.30 0.34 1.45
CA ASN A 72 4.64 0.64 0.07
C ASN A 72 3.99 -0.34 -0.92
N LEU A 73 3.84 -1.63 -0.55
CA LEU A 73 3.09 -2.60 -1.35
C LEU A 73 1.61 -2.20 -1.42
N GLN A 74 0.99 -1.91 -0.28
CA GLN A 74 -0.40 -1.46 -0.21
C GLN A 74 -0.63 -0.19 -1.05
N MET A 75 0.24 0.81 -0.88
CA MET A 75 0.13 2.08 -1.61
C MET A 75 0.25 1.88 -3.12
N LYS A 76 1.20 1.05 -3.60
CA LYS A 76 1.33 0.77 -5.04
C LYS A 76 0.09 0.09 -5.60
N TRP A 77 -0.44 -0.90 -4.88
CA TRP A 77 -1.64 -1.62 -5.26
C TRP A 77 -2.87 -0.69 -5.34
N ASN A 78 -3.09 0.11 -4.30
CA ASN A 78 -4.21 1.06 -4.23
C ASN A 78 -4.14 2.09 -5.35
N LEU A 79 -2.99 2.74 -5.52
CA LEU A 79 -2.82 3.74 -6.58
C LEU A 79 -3.04 3.15 -7.97
N TRP A 80 -2.60 1.91 -8.22
CA TRP A 80 -2.85 1.27 -9.50
C TRP A 80 -4.34 0.96 -9.69
N ASN A 81 -5.03 0.38 -8.70
CA ASN A 81 -6.47 0.11 -8.79
C ASN A 81 -7.27 1.41 -8.98
N ASP A 82 -6.94 2.47 -8.25
CA ASP A 82 -7.62 3.75 -8.37
C ASP A 82 -7.42 4.40 -9.74
N LEU A 83 -6.22 4.30 -10.30
CA LEU A 83 -5.93 4.87 -11.62
C LEU A 83 -6.56 4.08 -12.77
N TYR A 84 -6.63 2.75 -12.67
CA TYR A 84 -6.97 1.89 -13.81
C TYR A 84 -8.27 1.10 -13.69
N GLU A 85 -8.74 0.80 -12.48
CA GLU A 85 -9.95 0.00 -12.24
C GLU A 85 -11.11 0.79 -11.60
N SER A 86 -10.82 1.91 -10.92
CA SER A 86 -11.85 2.76 -10.30
C SER A 86 -12.65 3.56 -11.33
N LYS A 87 -13.92 3.83 -11.01
CA LYS A 87 -14.81 4.71 -11.78
C LYS A 87 -14.29 6.15 -11.86
N ASN A 88 -13.43 6.54 -10.92
CA ASN A 88 -12.90 7.89 -10.79
C ASN A 88 -11.71 8.16 -11.73
N SER A 89 -11.23 7.17 -12.49
CA SER A 89 -10.07 7.31 -13.37
C SER A 89 -10.19 8.52 -14.33
N PHE A 90 -11.36 8.69 -14.96
CA PHE A 90 -11.65 9.84 -15.82
C PHE A 90 -11.63 11.18 -15.08
N GLU A 91 -12.08 11.19 -13.81
CA GLU A 91 -12.04 12.40 -12.98
C GLU A 91 -10.59 12.79 -12.71
N TYR A 92 -9.73 11.83 -12.35
CA TYR A 92 -8.31 12.07 -12.08
C TYR A 92 -7.57 12.67 -13.28
N GLU A 93 -7.87 12.20 -14.50
CA GLU A 93 -7.27 12.73 -15.74
C GLU A 93 -7.68 14.18 -16.01
N SER A 94 -8.83 14.62 -15.51
CA SER A 94 -9.33 15.99 -15.69
C SER A 94 -8.71 17.01 -14.72
N ILE A 95 -8.06 16.54 -13.65
CA ILE A 95 -7.48 17.39 -12.61
C ILE A 95 -6.26 18.13 -13.18
N LYS A 96 -6.33 19.46 -13.19
CA LYS A 96 -5.25 20.32 -13.67
C LYS A 96 -4.22 20.54 -12.57
N ARG A 97 -2.94 20.45 -12.94
CA ARG A 97 -1.82 20.79 -12.05
C ARG A 97 -1.89 22.26 -11.68
N PHE A 98 -1.59 22.58 -10.42
CA PHE A 98 -1.36 23.96 -10.02
C PHE A 98 -0.17 24.55 -10.79
N GLU A 99 -0.42 25.66 -11.49
CA GLU A 99 0.64 26.48 -12.06
C GLU A 99 1.23 27.34 -10.94
N PHE A 100 2.40 26.96 -10.44
CA PHE A 100 3.13 27.80 -9.50
C PHE A 100 3.78 28.97 -10.25
N LYS A 101 3.36 30.20 -9.94
CA LYS A 101 4.01 31.43 -10.43
C LYS A 101 4.97 31.94 -9.35
N PRO A 102 6.31 31.83 -9.53
CA PRO A 102 7.29 32.17 -8.51
C PRO A 102 7.38 33.68 -8.19
N GLU A 103 6.75 34.55 -8.99
CA GLU A 103 6.88 36.02 -8.90
C GLU A 103 6.30 36.64 -7.61
N LYS A 104 5.53 35.91 -6.80
CA LYS A 104 4.97 36.41 -5.53
C LYS A 104 5.81 36.12 -4.28
N LEU A 105 6.99 35.52 -4.43
CA LEU A 105 7.94 35.26 -3.34
C LEU A 105 9.05 36.31 -3.21
N VAL A 106 9.00 37.42 -3.96
CA VAL A 106 9.89 38.54 -3.72
C VAL A 106 9.48 39.15 -2.39
N LEU A 107 10.28 38.85 -1.38
CA LEU A 107 10.23 39.37 -0.03
C LEU A 107 9.90 40.87 -0.06
N SER A 108 8.82 41.24 0.62
CA SER A 108 8.65 42.60 1.11
C SER A 108 9.99 43.05 1.70
N PRO A 109 10.52 44.23 1.32
CA PRO A 109 11.80 44.69 1.85
C PRO A 109 11.72 44.64 3.37
N SER A 110 12.70 43.99 3.99
CA SER A 110 12.89 44.06 5.43
C SER A 110 12.94 45.52 5.84
N PHE A 111 11.92 45.98 6.56
CA PHE A 111 11.98 47.23 7.34
C PHE A 111 12.65 46.93 8.67
#